data_AF-A0A945YFC9-F1
#
_entry.id   AF-A0A945YFC9-F1
#
_cell.length_a   1.000
_cell.length_b   1.000
_cell.length_c   1.000
_cell.angle_alpha   90.00
_cell.angle_beta   90.00
_cell.angle_gamma   90.00
#
_symmetry.space_group_name_H-M   'P 1'
#
loop_
_entity.id
_entity.type
_entity.pdbx_description
1 polymer ?
#
loop_
_entity_poly.entity_id
_entity_poly.type
_entity_poly.pdbx_seq_one_letter_code
_entity_poly.pdbx_strand_id
1 'polypeptide(L)'
;MIDLLKKTLLAGVGAAVITKDKIEGALDDFVRQGKVNASDARIMADKIAEQGRKEFDELAGDLNEQITGLLDRKTSDHETRIAALEERIRVLETAMAEPPTRNGEP
;
A
#
# COMPACT_ATOMS: atom_id res chain seq x y z
N MET A 1 -8.00 -9.92 5.59
CA MET A 1 -7.23 -10.40 4.42
C MET A 1 -6.28 -9.32 3.89
N ILE A 2 -6.77 -8.15 3.46
CA ILE A 2 -5.92 -7.02 3.01
C ILE A 2 -4.90 -6.58 4.08
N ASP A 3 -5.28 -6.58 5.35
CA ASP A 3 -4.39 -6.16 6.45
C ASP A 3 -3.19 -7.10 6.62
N LEU A 4 -3.36 -8.39 6.33
CA LEU A 4 -2.28 -9.37 6.37
C LEU A 4 -1.30 -9.14 5.22
N LEU A 5 -1.80 -8.91 4.00
CA LEU A 5 -0.97 -8.60 2.82
C LEU A 5 -0.20 -7.29 2.97
N LYS A 6 -0.83 -6.25 3.55
CA LYS A 6 -0.15 -5.00 3.92
C LYS A 6 0.99 -5.29 4.90
N LYS A 7 0.73 -6.10 5.94
CA LYS A 7 1.75 -6.50 6.93
C LYS A 7 2.85 -7.38 6.35
N THR A 8 2.58 -8.30 5.43
CA THR A 8 3.62 -9.12 4.78
C THR A 8 4.42 -8.36 3.74
N LEU A 9 3.82 -7.41 3.00
CA LEU A 9 4.58 -6.52 2.12
C LEU A 9 5.45 -5.56 2.92
N LEU A 10 4.91 -4.97 3.99
CA LEU A 10 5.70 -4.09 4.87
C LEU A 10 6.80 -4.87 5.60
N ALA A 11 6.54 -6.12 6.01
CA ALA A 11 7.56 -7.02 6.55
C ALA A 11 8.56 -7.49 5.47
N GLY A 12 8.14 -7.65 4.22
CA GLY A 12 9.00 -8.09 3.10
C GLY A 12 9.90 -6.97 2.58
N VAL A 13 9.41 -5.74 2.51
CA VAL A 13 10.19 -4.56 2.16
C VAL A 13 11.02 -4.09 3.37
N GLY A 14 10.51 -4.25 4.59
CA GLY A 14 11.23 -4.00 5.84
C GLY A 14 12.33 -5.02 6.18
N ALA A 15 12.21 -6.28 5.75
CA ALA A 15 13.23 -7.31 5.96
C ALA A 15 14.48 -7.11 5.09
N ALA A 16 14.42 -6.24 4.08
CA ALA A 16 15.55 -5.87 3.23
C ALA A 16 16.21 -4.53 3.64
N VAL A 17 15.82 -3.94 4.77
CA VAL A 17 16.46 -2.72 5.29
C VAL A 17 17.95 -2.97 5.45
N ILE A 18 18.76 -2.14 4.78
CA ILE A 18 20.19 -2.10 4.97
C ILE A 18 20.44 -1.74 6.45
N THR A 19 20.87 -2.70 7.24
CA THR A 19 21.15 -2.51 8.67
C THR A 19 22.55 -1.94 8.88
N LYS A 20 22.79 -1.34 10.05
CA LYS A 20 24.13 -0.89 10.46
C LYS A 20 25.17 -1.99 10.25
N ASP A 21 24.88 -3.23 10.64
CA ASP A 21 25.80 -4.36 10.48
C ASP A 21 26.16 -4.65 9.01
N LYS A 22 25.21 -4.48 8.09
CA LYS A 22 25.46 -4.62 6.64
C LYS A 22 26.35 -3.50 6.11
N ILE A 23 26.18 -2.29 6.61
CA ILE A 23 26.98 -1.12 6.21
C ILE A 23 28.38 -1.20 6.82
N GLU A 24 28.50 -1.60 8.10
CA GLU A 24 29.78 -1.85 8.75
C GLU A 24 30.57 -2.93 8.00
N GLY A 25 29.93 -4.03 7.62
CA GLY A 25 30.56 -5.08 6.81
C GLY A 25 31.05 -4.58 5.43
N ALA A 26 30.30 -3.68 4.79
CA ALA A 26 30.71 -3.07 3.52
C ALA A 26 31.87 -2.06 3.69
N LEU A 27 31.89 -1.32 4.79
CA LEU A 27 32.95 -0.35 5.11
C LEU A 27 34.22 -1.04 5.62
N ASP A 28 34.14 -2.25 6.19
CA ASP A 28 35.31 -3.01 6.66
C ASP A 28 36.31 -3.27 5.53
N ASP A 29 35.84 -3.49 4.30
CA ASP A 29 36.72 -3.65 3.13
C ASP A 29 37.50 -2.36 2.82
N PHE A 30 36.90 -1.18 3.05
CA PHE A 30 37.58 0.11 2.90
C PHE A 30 38.58 0.36 4.03
N VAL A 31 38.30 -0.13 5.24
CA VAL A 31 39.23 -0.10 6.37
C VAL A 31 40.43 -0.99 6.12
N ARG A 32 40.22 -2.21 5.64
CA ARG A 32 41.30 -3.16 5.27
C ARG A 32 42.19 -2.62 4.16
N GLN A 33 41.62 -1.87 3.22
CA GLN A 33 42.37 -1.20 2.16
C GLN A 33 43.09 0.08 2.63
N GLY A 34 42.94 0.48 3.91
CA GLY A 34 43.54 1.69 4.46
C GLY A 34 42.92 3.00 3.94
N LYS A 35 41.76 2.92 3.27
CA LYS A 35 41.07 4.08 2.67
C LYS A 35 40.26 4.87 3.69
N VAL A 36 39.82 4.20 4.75
CA VAL A 36 38.99 4.77 5.83
C VAL A 36 39.50 4.20 7.14
N ASN A 37 39.54 4.98 8.21
CA ASN A 37 39.89 4.44 9.52
C ASN A 37 38.67 3.75 10.17
N ALA A 38 38.89 2.82 11.10
CA ALA A 38 37.79 2.06 11.73
C ALA A 38 36.78 2.94 12.49
N SER A 39 37.23 4.07 13.03
CA SER A 39 36.38 5.06 13.72
C SER A 39 35.40 5.70 12.75
N ASP A 40 35.90 6.18 11.62
CA ASP A 40 35.15 6.91 10.61
C ASP A 40 34.19 5.97 9.89
N ALA A 41 34.61 4.73 9.62
CA ALA A 41 33.72 3.69 9.10
C ALA A 41 32.51 3.46 10.01
N ARG A 42 32.73 3.39 11.34
CA ARG A 42 31.66 3.18 12.31
C ARG A 42 30.72 4.39 12.40
N ILE A 43 31.26 5.61 12.37
CA ILE A 43 30.47 6.86 12.32
C ILE A 43 29.65 6.94 11.03
N MET A 44 30.24 6.58 9.89
CA MET A 44 29.55 6.54 8.60
C MET A 44 28.43 5.50 8.58
N ALA A 45 28.69 4.30 9.10
CA ALA A 45 27.68 3.25 9.20
C ALA A 45 26.48 3.68 10.04
N ASP A 46 26.74 4.31 11.19
CA ASP A 46 25.69 4.86 12.05
C ASP A 46 24.86 5.92 11.31
N LYS A 47 25.53 6.87 10.66
CA LYS A 47 24.84 7.96 9.96
C LYS A 47 24.01 7.46 8.78
N ILE A 48 24.53 6.52 8.00
CA ILE A 48 23.80 5.91 6.86
C ILE A 48 22.61 5.10 7.38
N ALA A 49 22.77 4.32 8.44
CA ALA A 49 21.69 3.53 9.01
C ALA A 49 20.57 4.40 9.59
N GLU A 50 20.92 5.49 10.26
CA GLU A 50 19.95 6.41 10.86
C GLU A 50 19.21 7.23 9.79
N GLN A 51 19.93 7.73 8.79
CA GLN A 51 19.31 8.45 7.68
C GLN A 51 18.43 7.52 6.83
N GLY A 52 18.90 6.31 6.53
CA GLY A 52 18.13 5.31 5.80
C GLY A 52 16.85 4.91 6.54
N ARG A 53 16.87 4.82 7.87
CA ARG A 53 15.66 4.55 8.67
C ARG A 53 14.64 5.67 8.55
N LYS A 54 15.10 6.92 8.65
CA LYS A 54 14.23 8.09 8.55
C LYS A 54 13.58 8.20 7.16
N GLU A 55 14.38 8.06 6.10
CA GLU A 55 13.88 8.08 4.72
C GLU A 55 12.92 6.92 4.46
N PHE A 56 13.17 5.75 5.04
CA PHE A 56 12.27 4.61 4.93
C PHE A 56 10.94 4.83 5.64
N ASP A 57 10.95 5.41 6.85
CA ASP A 57 9.72 5.72 7.60
C ASP A 57 8.86 6.75 6.85
N GLU A 58 9.48 7.78 6.28
CA GLU A 58 8.80 8.77 5.42
C GLU A 58 8.18 8.09 4.19
N LEU A 59 8.96 7.28 3.48
CA LEU A 59 8.52 6.60 2.27
C LEU A 59 7.42 5.57 2.55
N ALA A 60 7.49 4.86 3.69
CA ALA A 60 6.47 3.92 4.12
C ALA A 60 5.15 4.64 4.46
N GLY A 61 5.23 5.83 5.05
CA GLY A 61 4.07 6.71 5.29
C GLY A 61 3.38 7.09 3.99
N ASP A 62 4.13 7.65 3.04
CA ASP A 62 3.64 8.07 1.73
C ASP A 62 3.02 6.90 0.95
N LEU A 63 3.67 5.73 0.98
CA LEU A 63 3.17 4.54 0.31
C LEU A 63 1.84 4.08 0.91
N ASN A 64 1.71 4.11 2.23
CA ASN A 64 0.49 3.70 2.92
C ASN A 64 -0.68 4.64 2.62
N GLU A 65 -0.43 5.95 2.55
CA GLU A 65 -1.45 6.93 2.12
C GLU A 65 -1.89 6.67 0.67
N GLN A 66 -0.95 6.47 -0.26
CA GLN A 66 -1.28 6.19 -1.66
C GLN A 66 -2.08 4.90 -1.82
N ILE A 67 -1.68 3.82 -1.14
CA ILE A 67 -2.41 2.55 -1.19
C ILE A 67 -3.81 2.71 -0.61
N THR A 68 -3.97 3.43 0.50
CA THR A 68 -5.27 3.66 1.13
C THR A 68 -6.17 4.49 0.24
N GLY A 69 -5.68 5.58 -0.35
CA GLY A 69 -6.44 6.40 -1.30
C GLY A 69 -6.87 5.65 -2.55
N LEU A 70 -6.04 4.73 -3.07
CA LEU A 70 -6.40 3.87 -4.20
C LEU A 70 -7.48 2.84 -3.84
N LEU A 71 -7.44 2.29 -2.63
CA LEU A 71 -8.44 1.32 -2.15
C LEU A 71 -9.78 1.99 -1.88
N ASP A 72 -9.79 3.16 -1.26
CA ASP A 72 -11.01 3.93 -0.98
C ASP A 72 -11.71 4.34 -2.28
N ARG A 73 -10.94 4.80 -3.27
CA ARG A 73 -11.47 5.17 -4.60
C ARG A 73 -12.10 4.00 -5.34
N LYS A 74 -11.54 2.79 -5.22
CA LYS A 74 -12.14 1.59 -5.83
C LYS A 74 -13.41 1.14 -5.10
N THR A 75 -13.43 1.27 -3.79
CA THR A 75 -14.58 0.87 -2.97
C THR A 75 -15.80 1.75 -3.26
N SER A 76 -15.60 3.08 -3.39
CA SER A 76 -16.69 4.00 -3.72
C SER A 76 -17.26 3.80 -5.14
N ASP A 77 -16.43 3.42 -6.11
CA ASP A 77 -16.90 3.06 -7.46
C ASP A 77 -17.78 1.81 -7.43
N HIS A 78 -17.41 0.81 -6.64
CA HIS A 78 -18.20 -0.41 -6.47
C HIS A 78 -19.54 -0.15 -5.77
N GLU A 79 -19.56 0.64 -4.70
CA GLU A 79 -20.81 1.03 -4.02
C GLU A 79 -21.76 1.79 -4.95
N THR A 80 -21.23 2.74 -5.74
CA THR A 80 -22.02 3.49 -6.73
C THR A 80 -22.62 2.56 -7.78
N ARG A 81 -21.83 1.60 -8.27
CA ARG A 81 -22.29 0.60 -9.25
C ARG A 81 -23.33 -0.35 -8.67
N ILE A 82 -23.21 -0.73 -7.40
CA ILE A 82 -24.20 -1.57 -6.71
C ILE A 82 -25.51 -0.81 -6.56
N ALA A 83 -25.49 0.43 -6.06
CA ALA A 83 -26.69 1.26 -5.92
C ALA A 83 -27.40 1.48 -7.26
N ALA A 84 -26.64 1.70 -8.35
CA ALA A 84 -27.21 1.81 -9.69
C ALA A 84 -27.86 0.50 -10.18
N LEU A 85 -27.32 -0.66 -9.80
CA LEU A 85 -27.92 -1.96 -10.13
C LEU A 85 -29.17 -2.22 -9.30
N GLU A 86 -29.17 -1.88 -8.01
CA GLU A 86 -30.33 -2.01 -7.12
C GLU A 86 -31.52 -1.20 -7.64
N GLU A 87 -31.30 0.04 -8.07
CA GLU A 87 -32.39 0.86 -8.63
C GLU A 87 -32.91 0.29 -9.95
N ARG A 88 -32.03 -0.23 -10.82
CA ARG A 88 -32.47 -0.89 -12.07
C ARG A 88 -33.31 -2.14 -11.78
N ILE A 89 -32.92 -2.93 -10.79
CA ILE A 89 -33.69 -4.09 -10.34
C ILE A 89 -35.06 -3.64 -9.83
N ARG A 90 -35.11 -2.62 -8.95
CA ARG A 90 -36.35 -2.08 -8.40
C ARG A 90 -37.32 -1.61 -9.50
N VAL A 91 -36.81 -0.90 -10.50
CA VAL A 91 -37.62 -0.44 -11.65
C VAL A 91 -38.17 -1.63 -12.43
N LEU A 92 -37.35 -2.65 -12.70
CA LEU A 92 -37.77 -3.86 -13.42
C LEU A 92 -38.81 -4.66 -12.62
N GLU A 93 -38.59 -4.83 -11.32
CA GLU A 93 -39.53 -5.51 -10.42
C GLU A 93 -40.87 -4.78 -10.35
N THR A 94 -40.86 -3.45 -10.29
CA THR A 94 -42.10 -2.65 -10.30
C THR A 94 -42.84 -2.79 -11.62
N ALA A 95 -42.13 -2.74 -12.75
CA ALA A 95 -42.71 -2.92 -14.08
C ALA A 95 -43.26 -4.33 -14.32
N MET A 96 -42.68 -5.35 -13.67
CA MET A 96 -43.17 -6.74 -13.72
C MET A 96 -44.32 -7.00 -12.74
N ALA A 97 -44.39 -6.25 -11.64
CA ALA A 97 -45.46 -6.34 -10.64
C ALA A 97 -46.73 -5.59 -11.06
N GLU A 98 -46.63 -4.64 -11.99
CA GLU A 98 -47.78 -4.00 -12.60
C GLU A 98 -48.48 -5.01 -13.54
N PRO A 99 -49.71 -5.46 -13.23
CA PRO A 99 -50.40 -6.43 -14.05
C PRO A 99 -50.65 -5.83 -15.44
N PRO A 100 -50.68 -6.64 -16.53
CA PRO A 100 -51.00 -6.12 -17.85
C PRO A 100 -52.33 -5.40 -17.73
N THR A 101 -52.30 -4.08 -17.86
CA THR A 101 -53.50 -3.28 -18.05
C THR A 101 -54.10 -3.81 -19.34
N ARG A 102 -55.05 -4.72 -19.17
CA ARG A 102 -55.94 -5.17 -20.22
C ARG A 102 -56.78 -3.94 -20.55
N ASN A 103 -56.20 -3.04 -21.33
CA ASN A 103 -56.91 -2.00 -22.04
C ASN A 103 -57.92 -2.77 -22.87
N GLY A 104 -59.15 -2.82 -22.35
CA GLY A 104 -60.28 -3.36 -23.06
C GLY A 104 -60.49 -2.49 -24.30
N GLU A 105 -60.22 -3.08 -25.46
CA GLU A 105 -61.17 -2.98 -26.56
C GLU A 105 -62.38 -3.87 -26.19
N PRO A 106 -63.62 -3.53 -26.62
CA PRO A 106 -63.98 -2.77 -27.83
C PRO A 106 -64.60 -1.39 -27.61
#